data_AF-A0A7G9YNC4-F1
#
_entry.id   AF-A0A7G9YNC4-F1
#
_cell.length_a   1.000
_cell.length_b   1.000
_cell.length_c   1.000
_cell.angle_alpha   90.00
_cell.angle_beta   90.00
_cell.angle_gamma   90.00
#
_symmetry.space_group_name_H-M   'P 1'
#
loop_
_entity.id
_entity.type
_entity.pdbx_description
1 polymer ?
#
loop_
_entity_poly.entity_id
_entity_poly.type
_entity_poly.pdbx_seq_one_letter_code
_entity_poly.pdbx_strand_id
1 'polypeptide(L)'
;MAKSNEPYTEEEQKRINAVNRYQMGERPSRICESVGRSRVWLRKWIGRYDNSDKNSEKEWFRDKSRAPKNVHRKTDPEMEQLVVNARKSLMAGETEDTKYRCIGAVEVQLHMHELGHSEDELPSMSTIKRIIKRNGLVVQKKKRYTLLSPTKANEVHQMDNAWTATHQRLRTDLIPEFD
;
A
#
# COMPACT_ATOMS: atom_id res chain seq x y z
N MET A 1 37.69 -10.21 -9.35
CA MET A 1 37.52 -10.75 -7.98
C MET A 1 36.07 -11.14 -7.81
N ALA A 2 35.80 -12.44 -7.72
CA ALA A 2 34.45 -12.98 -7.63
C ALA A 2 33.81 -12.53 -6.31
N LYS A 3 32.67 -11.85 -6.38
CA LYS A 3 31.84 -11.57 -5.21
C LYS A 3 31.33 -12.91 -4.71
N SER A 4 31.82 -13.34 -3.56
CA SER A 4 31.28 -14.50 -2.84
C SER A 4 29.77 -14.34 -2.70
N ASN A 5 29.06 -15.43 -2.99
CA ASN A 5 27.64 -15.62 -2.71
C ASN A 5 27.42 -15.46 -1.20
N GLU A 6 27.21 -14.23 -0.71
CA GLU A 6 26.85 -13.98 0.68
C GLU A 6 25.34 -13.76 0.78
N PRO A 7 24.58 -14.73 1.34
CA PRO A 7 23.12 -14.64 1.45
C PRO A 7 22.64 -13.65 2.53
N TYR A 8 23.57 -12.96 3.22
CA TYR A 8 23.29 -12.12 4.38
C TYR A 8 23.94 -10.74 4.26
N THR A 9 23.33 -9.75 4.90
CA THR A 9 23.90 -8.39 5.00
C THR A 9 25.12 -8.35 5.93
N GLU A 10 26.00 -7.37 5.75
CA GLU A 10 27.21 -7.19 6.58
C GLU A 10 26.88 -7.12 8.09
N GLU A 11 25.78 -6.47 8.44
CA GLU A 11 25.31 -6.38 9.83
C GLU A 11 24.83 -7.72 10.37
N GLU A 12 24.18 -8.55 9.55
CA GLU A 12 23.76 -9.89 9.93
C GLU A 12 24.96 -10.81 10.16
N GLN A 13 25.99 -10.73 9.31
CA GLN A 13 27.23 -11.45 9.52
C GLN A 13 27.95 -11.03 10.80
N LYS A 14 27.99 -9.73 11.13
CA LYS A 14 28.53 -9.26 12.41
C LYS A 14 27.80 -9.89 13.61
N ARG A 15 26.46 -10.00 13.54
CA ARG A 15 25.63 -10.62 14.58
C ARG A 15 25.94 -12.11 14.73
N ILE A 16 25.94 -12.84 13.61
CA ILE A 16 26.23 -14.28 13.56
C ILE A 16 27.63 -14.57 14.12
N ASN A 17 28.64 -13.85 13.64
CA ASN A 17 30.02 -14.01 14.09
C ASN A 17 30.17 -13.74 15.59
N ALA A 18 29.60 -12.63 16.08
CA ALA A 18 29.70 -12.26 17.49
C ALA A 18 29.05 -13.30 18.44
N VAL A 19 27.90 -13.86 18.06
CA VAL A 19 27.24 -14.91 18.85
C VAL A 19 28.01 -16.22 18.77
N ASN A 20 28.51 -16.63 17.60
CA ASN A 20 29.32 -17.85 17.46
C ASN A 20 30.58 -17.81 18.32
N ARG A 21 31.30 -16.67 18.33
CA ARG A 21 32.48 -16.48 19.18
C ARG A 21 32.15 -16.53 20.68
N TYR A 22 30.98 -16.03 21.05
CA TYR A 22 30.49 -16.14 22.42
C TYR A 22 30.19 -17.60 22.81
N GLN A 23 29.57 -18.39 21.92
CA GLN A 23 29.34 -19.82 22.13
C GLN A 23 30.64 -20.63 22.23
N MET A 24 31.71 -20.18 21.55
CA MET A 24 33.06 -20.74 21.68
C MET A 24 33.78 -20.36 22.98
N GLY A 25 33.14 -19.59 23.88
CA GLY A 25 33.69 -19.22 25.18
C GLY A 25 34.60 -17.99 25.17
N GLU A 26 34.63 -17.21 24.09
CA GLU A 26 35.43 -15.98 24.06
C GLU A 26 34.86 -14.90 24.99
N ARG A 27 35.75 -14.16 25.65
CA ARG A 27 35.37 -13.06 26.56
C ARG A 27 34.56 -11.99 25.81
N PRO A 28 33.35 -11.60 26.30
CA PRO A 28 32.49 -10.61 25.65
C PRO A 28 33.17 -9.27 25.33
N SER A 29 34.15 -8.85 26.13
CA SER A 29 34.93 -7.63 25.90
C SER A 29 35.73 -7.68 24.60
N ARG A 30 36.42 -8.79 24.32
CA ARG A 30 37.23 -8.95 23.10
C ARG A 30 36.36 -9.06 21.85
N ILE A 31 35.22 -9.75 21.97
CA ILE A 31 34.22 -9.81 20.90
C ILE A 31 33.72 -8.39 20.57
N CYS A 32 33.32 -7.61 21.58
CA CYS A 32 32.82 -6.25 21.39
C CYS A 32 33.87 -5.32 20.78
N GLU A 33 35.13 -5.41 21.23
CA GLU A 33 36.25 -4.62 20.73
C GLU A 33 36.55 -4.92 19.25
N SER A 34 36.67 -6.19 18.89
CA SER A 34 36.93 -6.61 17.51
C SER A 34 35.77 -6.34 16.55
N VAL A 35 34.52 -6.44 17.01
CA VAL A 35 33.32 -6.17 16.19
C VAL A 35 32.98 -4.67 16.17
N GLY A 36 33.58 -3.86 17.06
CA GLY A 36 33.31 -2.41 17.17
C GLY A 36 31.89 -2.11 17.69
N ARG A 37 31.38 -2.93 18.60
CA ARG A 37 30.00 -2.83 19.13
C ARG A 37 29.97 -2.82 20.66
N SER A 38 28.87 -2.33 21.21
CA SER A 38 28.68 -2.26 22.67
C SER A 38 28.34 -3.62 23.29
N ARG A 39 28.64 -3.78 24.59
CA ARG A 39 28.24 -4.97 25.36
C ARG A 39 26.71 -5.17 25.37
N VAL A 40 25.94 -4.09 25.37
CA VAL A 40 24.47 -4.13 25.32
C VAL A 40 23.99 -4.70 23.98
N TRP A 41 24.65 -4.33 22.88
CA TRP A 41 24.37 -4.91 21.56
C TRP A 41 24.63 -6.41 21.54
N LEU A 42 25.77 -6.87 22.07
CA LEU A 42 26.10 -8.29 22.13
C LEU A 42 25.09 -9.07 22.99
N ARG A 43 24.79 -8.57 24.20
CA ARG A 43 23.79 -9.18 25.10
C ARG A 43 22.42 -9.30 24.44
N LYS A 44 21.99 -8.28 23.69
CA LYS A 44 20.72 -8.30 22.95
C LYS A 44 20.66 -9.48 21.97
N TRP A 45 21.73 -9.73 21.21
CA TRP A 45 21.74 -10.79 20.20
C TRP A 45 21.91 -12.19 20.81
N ILE A 46 22.71 -12.34 21.87
CA ILE A 46 22.77 -13.58 22.65
C ILE A 46 21.39 -13.93 23.20
N GLY A 47 20.72 -12.97 23.86
CA GLY A 47 19.38 -13.19 24.38
C GLY A 47 18.33 -13.48 23.29
N ARG A 48 18.56 -13.05 22.04
CA ARG A 48 17.71 -13.46 20.91
C ARG A 48 17.99 -14.88 20.44
N TYR A 49 19.26 -15.26 20.35
CA TYR A 49 19.71 -16.60 20.00
C TYR A 49 19.17 -17.65 20.97
N ASP A 50 19.32 -17.41 22.28
CA ASP A 50 18.86 -18.34 23.32
C ASP A 50 17.33 -18.52 23.33
N ASN A 51 16.59 -17.52 22.82
CA ASN A 51 15.14 -17.55 22.72
C ASN A 51 14.64 -18.11 21.37
N SER A 52 15.47 -18.15 20.32
CA SER A 52 15.05 -18.66 19.01
C SER A 52 14.94 -20.19 18.96
N ASP A 53 15.76 -20.91 19.73
CA ASP A 53 15.70 -22.38 19.81
C ASP A 53 14.37 -22.88 20.37
N LYS A 54 13.67 -22.06 21.16
CA LYS A 54 12.34 -22.39 21.71
C LYS A 54 11.19 -22.14 20.75
N ASN A 55 11.42 -21.37 19.68
CA ASN A 55 10.35 -20.79 18.86
C ASN A 55 10.58 -20.97 17.35
N SER A 56 11.25 -22.03 16.88
CA SER A 56 11.33 -22.43 15.46
C SER A 56 11.78 -21.36 14.43
N GLU A 57 12.20 -20.17 14.89
CA GLU A 57 12.47 -19.00 14.06
C GLU A 57 13.99 -18.98 13.81
N LYS A 58 14.44 -19.72 12.79
CA LYS A 58 15.84 -19.87 12.35
C LYS A 58 16.54 -18.57 11.89
N GLU A 59 15.96 -17.40 12.17
CA GLU A 59 16.37 -16.09 11.67
C GLU A 59 16.60 -15.06 12.79
N TRP A 60 17.09 -15.50 13.95
CA TRP A 60 17.31 -14.66 15.14
C TRP A 60 18.19 -13.42 14.88
N PHE A 61 19.04 -13.47 13.86
CA PHE A 61 19.98 -12.42 13.45
C PHE A 61 19.33 -11.32 12.60
N ARG A 62 18.12 -11.56 12.07
CA ARG A 62 17.39 -10.56 11.27
C ARG A 62 16.84 -9.44 12.15
N ASP A 63 16.69 -8.26 11.55
CA ASP A 63 16.00 -7.18 12.22
C ASP A 63 14.50 -7.46 12.31
N LYS A 64 13.96 -7.24 13.51
CA LYS A 64 12.51 -7.31 13.75
C LYS A 64 11.92 -5.93 13.52
N SER A 65 10.69 -5.88 12.99
CA SER A 65 9.97 -4.63 12.80
C SER A 65 9.99 -3.77 14.07
N ARG A 66 10.31 -2.49 13.92
CA ARG A 66 10.30 -1.48 15.00
C ARG A 66 8.93 -0.84 15.17
N ALA A 67 7.94 -1.25 14.37
CA ALA A 67 6.59 -0.72 14.47
C ALA A 67 5.98 -1.08 15.83
N PRO A 68 5.17 -0.18 16.43
CA PRO A 68 4.42 -0.50 17.63
C PRO A 68 3.59 -1.77 17.43
N LYS A 69 3.73 -2.75 18.33
CA LYS A 69 2.94 -3.99 18.29
C LYS A 69 1.47 -3.74 18.66
N ASN A 70 1.22 -2.74 19.49
CA ASN A 70 -0.11 -2.34 19.90
C ASN A 70 -0.36 -0.88 19.46
N VAL A 71 -1.44 -0.67 18.71
CA VAL A 71 -1.88 0.65 18.25
C VAL A 71 -3.23 0.91 18.91
N HIS A 72 -3.25 1.74 19.95
CA HIS A 72 -4.45 2.01 20.76
C HIS A 72 -5.66 2.55 19.98
N ARG A 73 -5.44 3.20 18.83
CA ARG A 73 -6.50 3.75 17.97
C ARG A 73 -6.68 2.94 16.69
N LYS A 74 -6.53 1.63 16.77
CA LYS A 74 -6.81 0.76 15.62
C LYS A 74 -8.33 0.81 15.37
N THR A 75 -8.71 1.12 14.14
CA THR A 75 -10.10 0.96 13.70
C THR A 75 -10.54 -0.46 13.96
N ASP A 76 -11.77 -0.61 14.42
CA ASP A 76 -12.40 -1.89 14.65
C ASP A 76 -12.24 -2.82 13.41
N PRO A 77 -11.77 -4.07 13.58
CA PRO A 77 -11.54 -4.97 12.45
C PRO A 77 -12.77 -5.22 11.58
N GLU A 78 -13.97 -5.24 12.16
CA GLU A 78 -15.21 -5.44 11.41
C GLU A 78 -15.49 -4.23 10.50
N MET A 79 -15.43 -3.01 11.07
CA MET A 79 -15.56 -1.78 10.30
C MET A 79 -14.49 -1.66 9.20
N GLU A 80 -13.26 -2.10 9.46
CA GLU A 80 -12.22 -2.17 8.44
C GLU A 80 -12.60 -3.11 7.28
N GLN A 81 -13.15 -4.27 7.59
CA GLN A 81 -13.57 -5.24 6.59
C GLN A 81 -14.73 -4.70 5.75
N LEU A 82 -15.69 -4.00 6.36
CA LEU A 82 -16.78 -3.34 5.65
C LEU A 82 -16.26 -2.31 4.65
N VAL A 83 -15.34 -1.43 5.06
CA VAL A 83 -14.69 -0.46 4.17
C VAL A 83 -13.96 -1.14 3.02
N VAL A 84 -13.27 -2.24 3.29
CA VAL A 84 -12.56 -3.02 2.26
C VAL A 84 -13.53 -3.65 1.27
N ASN A 85 -14.65 -4.20 1.74
CA ASN A 85 -15.67 -4.83 0.90
C ASN A 85 -16.35 -3.78 0.02
N ALA A 86 -16.82 -2.67 0.61
CA ALA A 86 -17.39 -1.55 -0.12
C ALA A 86 -16.44 -1.04 -1.21
N ARG A 87 -15.14 -0.89 -0.88
CA ARG A 87 -14.12 -0.48 -1.84
C ARG A 87 -13.97 -1.47 -2.99
N LYS A 88 -14.01 -2.78 -2.73
CA LYS A 88 -13.89 -3.83 -3.74
C LYS A 88 -15.11 -3.89 -4.66
N SER A 89 -16.32 -3.77 -4.11
CA SER A 89 -17.55 -3.70 -4.91
C SER A 89 -17.51 -2.54 -5.91
N LEU A 90 -17.10 -1.36 -5.46
CA LEU A 90 -16.90 -0.19 -6.32
C LEU A 90 -15.78 -0.37 -7.37
N MET A 91 -14.79 -1.22 -7.10
CA MET A 91 -13.73 -1.53 -8.09
C MET A 91 -14.16 -2.56 -9.12
N ALA A 92 -15.01 -3.51 -8.73
CA ALA A 92 -15.49 -4.57 -9.61
C ALA A 92 -16.44 -4.00 -10.68
N GLY A 93 -17.28 -3.04 -10.32
CA GLY A 93 -18.16 -2.35 -11.27
C GLY A 93 -19.18 -3.28 -11.95
N GLU A 94 -19.55 -4.37 -11.28
CA GLU A 94 -20.41 -5.43 -11.83
C GLU A 94 -21.88 -5.00 -11.94
N THR A 95 -22.33 -4.12 -11.06
CA THR A 95 -23.68 -3.56 -11.08
C THR A 95 -23.71 -2.30 -11.94
N GLU A 96 -24.80 -2.08 -12.69
CA GLU A 96 -24.97 -0.90 -13.57
C GLU A 96 -24.73 0.42 -12.83
N ASP A 97 -25.15 0.47 -11.57
CA ASP A 97 -24.97 1.60 -10.67
C ASP A 97 -23.51 1.80 -10.20
N THR A 98 -22.71 0.73 -10.07
CA THR A 98 -21.28 0.81 -9.68
C THR A 98 -20.34 1.03 -10.86
N LYS A 99 -20.78 0.71 -12.08
CA LYS A 99 -19.98 0.71 -13.32
C LYS A 99 -19.42 2.08 -13.68
N TYR A 100 -20.17 3.14 -13.40
CA TYR A 100 -19.79 4.52 -13.72
C TYR A 100 -19.41 5.34 -12.49
N ARG A 101 -19.40 4.73 -11.30
CA ARG A 101 -19.10 5.43 -10.06
C ARG A 101 -17.62 5.68 -9.85
N CYS A 102 -17.35 6.70 -9.04
CA CYS A 102 -16.02 6.97 -8.57
C CYS A 102 -15.56 5.88 -7.57
N ILE A 103 -14.27 5.87 -7.30
CA ILE A 103 -13.65 4.85 -6.43
C ILE A 103 -12.95 5.47 -5.22
N GLY A 104 -13.27 6.74 -4.94
CA GLY A 104 -12.65 7.53 -3.90
C GLY A 104 -13.23 7.24 -2.52
N ALA A 105 -12.62 7.81 -1.49
CA ALA A 105 -13.10 7.64 -0.11
C ALA A 105 -14.53 8.20 0.10
N VAL A 106 -14.94 9.22 -0.66
CA VAL A 106 -16.30 9.79 -0.57
C VAL A 106 -17.31 8.76 -1.05
N GLU A 107 -17.01 8.11 -2.18
CA GLU A 107 -17.86 7.08 -2.73
C GLU A 107 -17.97 5.87 -1.80
N VAL A 108 -16.86 5.48 -1.17
CA VAL A 108 -16.89 4.38 -0.19
C VAL A 108 -17.81 4.74 0.98
N GLN A 109 -17.76 5.97 1.48
CA GLN A 109 -18.64 6.41 2.56
C GLN A 109 -20.11 6.43 2.12
N LEU A 110 -20.40 6.94 0.92
CA LEU A 110 -21.74 6.97 0.35
C LEU A 110 -22.29 5.56 0.14
N HIS A 111 -21.49 4.66 -0.43
CA HIS A 111 -21.88 3.28 -0.64
C HIS A 111 -22.15 2.55 0.67
N MET A 112 -21.39 2.83 1.73
CA MET A 112 -21.67 2.29 3.05
C MET A 112 -22.97 2.84 3.65
N HIS A 113 -23.27 4.13 3.43
CA HIS A 113 -24.55 4.72 3.82
C HIS A 113 -25.73 4.05 3.08
N GLU A 114 -25.59 3.79 1.78
CA GLU A 114 -26.58 3.05 0.97
C GLU A 114 -26.81 1.61 1.47
N LEU A 115 -25.79 0.99 2.06
CA LEU A 115 -25.88 -0.33 2.69
C LEU A 115 -26.55 -0.30 4.08
N GLY A 116 -26.99 0.88 4.55
CA GLY A 116 -27.77 1.05 5.79
C GLY A 116 -26.97 1.44 7.02
N HIS A 117 -25.69 1.84 6.87
CA HIS A 117 -24.88 2.32 7.99
C HIS A 117 -25.18 3.79 8.31
N SER A 118 -25.32 4.10 9.61
CA SER A 118 -25.56 5.47 10.09
C SER A 118 -24.31 6.34 9.95
N GLU A 119 -24.47 7.66 9.80
CA GLU A 119 -23.34 8.59 9.66
C GLU A 119 -22.35 8.54 10.84
N ASP A 120 -22.85 8.27 12.05
CA ASP A 120 -22.06 8.21 13.28
C ASP A 120 -21.17 6.95 13.36
N GLU A 121 -21.58 5.85 12.72
CA GLU A 121 -20.80 4.61 12.65
C GLU A 121 -19.70 4.69 11.59
N LEU A 122 -19.85 5.57 10.60
CA LEU A 122 -18.96 5.62 9.46
C LEU A 122 -17.59 6.21 9.85
N PRO A 123 -16.50 5.55 9.43
CA PRO A 123 -15.17 6.07 9.68
C PRO A 123 -14.95 7.35 8.89
N SER A 124 -14.23 8.30 9.49
CA SER A 124 -13.85 9.52 8.77
C SER A 124 -13.17 9.22 7.43
N MET A 125 -13.33 10.13 6.48
CA MET A 125 -12.62 10.11 5.19
C MET A 125 -11.12 9.86 5.30
N SER A 126 -10.47 10.39 6.33
CA SER A 126 -9.04 10.17 6.60
C SER A 126 -8.74 8.71 6.98
N THR A 127 -9.64 8.10 7.75
CA THR A 127 -9.58 6.70 8.16
C THR A 127 -9.76 5.82 6.94
N ILE A 128 -10.82 6.00 6.14
CA ILE A 128 -11.07 5.25 4.90
C ILE A 128 -9.84 5.27 3.98
N LYS A 129 -9.23 6.45 3.75
CA LYS A 129 -7.99 6.56 2.95
C LYS A 129 -6.83 5.72 3.52
N ARG A 130 -6.65 5.72 4.85
CA ARG A 130 -5.64 4.87 5.52
C ARG A 130 -5.96 3.39 5.37
N ILE A 131 -7.23 2.98 5.49
CA ILE A 131 -7.68 1.60 5.31
C ILE A 131 -7.38 1.12 3.89
N ILE A 132 -7.74 1.92 2.89
CA ILE A 132 -7.44 1.63 1.47
C ILE A 132 -5.93 1.46 1.26
N LYS A 133 -5.12 2.37 1.82
CA LYS A 133 -3.65 2.33 1.68
C LYS A 133 -3.02 1.09 2.32
N ARG A 134 -3.39 0.75 3.56
CA ARG A 134 -2.81 -0.41 4.27
C ARG A 134 -3.23 -1.76 3.67
N ASN A 135 -4.41 -1.82 3.03
CA ASN A 135 -4.91 -3.01 2.34
C ASN A 135 -4.47 -3.07 0.85
N GLY A 136 -3.63 -2.16 0.38
CA GLY A 136 -3.10 -2.20 -0.99
C GLY A 136 -4.13 -1.88 -2.09
N LEU A 137 -5.30 -1.32 -1.76
CA LEU A 137 -6.39 -1.02 -2.70
C LEU A 137 -6.23 0.34 -3.40
N VAL A 138 -5.00 0.83 -3.46
CA VAL A 138 -4.67 2.10 -4.13
C VAL A 138 -4.50 1.82 -5.61
N VAL A 139 -5.43 2.34 -6.42
CA VAL A 139 -5.36 2.24 -7.88
C VAL A 139 -4.31 3.22 -8.38
N GLN A 140 -3.25 2.71 -9.03
CA GLN A 140 -2.31 3.56 -9.73
C GLN A 140 -3.00 4.21 -10.92
N LYS A 141 -2.98 5.55 -10.96
CA LYS A 141 -3.44 6.29 -12.14
C LYS A 141 -2.48 5.99 -13.29
N LYS A 142 -2.94 5.30 -14.33
CA LYS A 142 -2.24 5.31 -15.62
C LYS A 142 -2.18 6.76 -16.10
N LYS A 143 -1.00 7.26 -16.47
CA LYS A 143 -0.87 8.59 -17.09
C LYS A 143 -1.75 8.58 -18.35
N ARG A 144 -2.78 9.43 -18.38
CA ARG A 144 -3.71 9.54 -19.52
C ARG A 144 -3.17 10.39 -20.66
N TYR A 145 -2.04 11.07 -20.45
CA TYR A 145 -1.30 11.63 -21.56
C TYR A 145 -0.65 10.45 -22.29
N THR A 146 -1.36 9.91 -23.28
CA THR A 146 -0.67 9.55 -24.51
C THR A 146 0.18 10.78 -24.85
N LEU A 147 1.50 10.60 -24.92
CA LEU A 147 2.32 11.58 -25.59
C LEU A 147 1.81 11.55 -27.04
N LEU A 148 0.77 12.32 -27.35
CA LEU A 148 0.55 12.68 -28.74
C LEU A 148 1.88 13.33 -29.14
N SER A 149 2.49 12.78 -30.18
CA SER A 149 3.66 13.35 -30.82
C SER A 149 3.16 14.12 -32.05
N PRO A 150 2.49 15.29 -31.86
CA PRO A 150 2.02 16.05 -32.99
C PRO A 150 3.24 16.44 -33.82
N THR A 151 3.16 16.13 -35.10
CA THR A 151 4.25 16.40 -36.04
C THR A 151 4.04 17.76 -36.73
N LYS A 152 2.81 18.31 -36.65
CA LYS A 152 2.43 19.58 -37.26
C LYS A 152 1.74 20.51 -36.26
N ALA A 153 1.87 21.81 -36.51
CA ALA A 153 1.09 22.81 -35.79
C ALA A 153 -0.42 22.55 -36.00
N ASN A 154 -1.22 22.70 -34.94
CA ASN A 154 -2.68 22.59 -34.93
C ASN A 154 -3.31 21.16 -34.94
N GLU A 155 -2.54 20.07 -34.84
CA GLU A 155 -3.10 18.70 -34.79
C GLU A 155 -3.91 18.41 -33.52
N VAL A 156 -3.57 19.04 -32.40
CA VAL A 156 -4.22 18.80 -31.10
C VAL A 156 -5.52 19.63 -30.93
N HIS A 157 -5.67 20.72 -31.69
CA HIS A 157 -6.83 21.63 -31.60
C HIS A 157 -8.14 21.05 -32.19
N GLN A 158 -8.06 19.96 -32.97
CA GLN A 158 -9.26 19.37 -33.59
C GLN A 158 -10.12 18.54 -32.62
N MET A 159 -9.66 18.32 -31.38
CA MET A 159 -10.39 17.51 -30.39
C MET A 159 -11.44 18.28 -29.60
N ASP A 160 -11.37 19.61 -29.54
CA ASP A 160 -12.34 20.44 -28.82
C ASP A 160 -13.65 20.65 -29.62
N ASN A 161 -13.64 20.35 -30.92
CA ASN A 161 -14.77 20.63 -31.84
C ASN A 161 -15.77 19.47 -31.97
N ALA A 162 -15.45 18.29 -31.43
CA ALA A 162 -16.28 17.09 -31.62
C ALA A 162 -17.54 17.05 -30.74
N TRP A 163 -17.64 17.91 -29.70
CA TRP A 163 -18.80 17.95 -28.81
C TRP A 163 -19.93 18.87 -29.32
N THR A 164 -19.63 19.79 -30.24
CA THR A 164 -20.62 20.71 -30.83
C THR A 164 -21.25 20.16 -32.11
N ALA A 165 -20.55 19.30 -32.86
CA ALA A 165 -21.08 18.72 -34.11
C ALA A 165 -22.19 17.67 -33.89
N THR A 166 -22.24 17.02 -32.71
CA THR A 166 -23.31 16.05 -32.38
C THR A 166 -24.60 16.74 -31.93
N HIS A 167 -24.52 17.94 -31.34
CA HIS A 167 -25.71 18.70 -30.89
C HIS A 167 -26.38 19.51 -32.00
N GLN A 168 -25.71 19.75 -33.13
CA GLN A 168 -26.29 20.49 -34.25
C GLN A 168 -27.05 19.58 -35.24
N ARG A 169 -26.88 18.26 -35.15
CA ARG A 169 -27.56 17.28 -36.03
C ARG A 169 -28.86 16.71 -35.46
N LEU A 170 -29.22 17.01 -34.22
CA LEU A 170 -30.48 16.57 -33.58
C LEU A 170 -31.50 17.71 -33.40
N ARG A 171 -31.24 18.90 -33.96
CA ARG A 171 -32.15 20.05 -33.89
C ARG A 171 -32.81 20.41 -35.24
N THR A 172 -32.48 19.70 -36.32
CA THR A 172 -33.06 19.92 -37.66
C THR A 172 -34.14 18.92 -38.03
N ASP A 173 -34.36 17.85 -37.25
CA ASP A 173 -35.26 16.75 -37.63
C ASP A 173 -36.62 16.78 -36.88
N LEU A 174 -36.96 17.92 -36.28
CA LEU A 174 -38.24 18.15 -35.59
C LEU A 174 -38.83 19.52 -35.99
N ILE A 175 -39.26 19.65 -37.24
CA ILE A 175 -40.27 20.63 -37.65
C ILE A 175 -41.29 19.86 -38.51
N PRO A 176 -42.55 19.70 -38.10
CA PRO A 176 -43.58 19.14 -38.96
C PRO A 176 -43.93 20.18 -40.04
N GLU A 177 -43.91 19.77 -41.30
CA GLU A 177 -44.53 20.54 -42.39
C GLU A 177 -46.05 20.61 -42.11
N PHE A 178 -46.54 21.83 -41.88
CA PHE A 178 -47.95 22.16 -41.99
C PHE A 178 -48.19 22.68 -43.42
N ASP A 179 -48.99 21.95 -44.18
CA ASP A 179 -49.84 22.47 -45.27
C ASP A 179 -51.30 22.47 -44.79
#